data_AF-A0A3Q3XEL5-F1
#
_entry.id   AF-A0A3Q3XEL5-F1
#
_cell.length_a   1.000
_cell.length_b   1.000
_cell.length_c   1.000
_cell.angle_alpha   90.00
_cell.angle_beta   90.00
_cell.angle_gamma   90.00
#
_symmetry.space_group_name_H-M   'P 1'
#
loop_
_entity.id
_entity.type
_entity.pdbx_description
1 polymer ?
#
loop_
_entity_poly.entity_id
_entity_poly.type
_entity_poly.pdbx_seq_one_letter_code
_entity_poly.pdbx_strand_id
1 'polypeptide(L)'
;LATCIENLPFELQRNFNLMRDLDQRTEDLKGQIDSLAKEYTANARTLSSEQKLSILKQIQQSYSKCKEFGDDKVQLAMQTYEMVDKHIRRLDTDLARFEADLKEKQIESTDYDSTSKFIILHIAETKKLILQIQVLV
;
A
#
# COMPACT_ATOMS: atom_id res chain seq x y z
N LEU A 1 -13.28 1.81 -13.70
CA LEU A 1 -12.66 0.74 -12.89
C LEU A 1 -11.12 0.83 -12.87
N ALA A 2 -10.44 1.32 -13.92
CA ALA A 2 -8.97 1.46 -13.97
C ALA A 2 -8.38 2.79 -13.44
N THR A 3 -9.16 3.88 -13.38
CA THR A 3 -8.64 5.24 -13.18
C THR A 3 -8.02 5.53 -11.81
N CYS A 4 -8.27 4.73 -10.78
CA CYS A 4 -7.65 4.93 -9.46
C CYS A 4 -6.30 4.20 -9.33
N ILE A 5 -6.11 3.05 -9.98
CA ILE A 5 -4.88 2.24 -9.84
C ILE A 5 -3.74 2.85 -10.66
N GLU A 6 -4.05 3.47 -11.80
CA GLU A 6 -3.04 4.08 -12.69
C GLU A 6 -2.32 5.29 -12.08
N ASN A 7 -2.96 6.01 -11.15
CA ASN A 7 -2.39 7.21 -10.55
C ASN A 7 -1.52 6.91 -9.32
N LEU A 8 -1.63 5.73 -8.71
CA LEU A 8 -0.88 5.37 -7.50
C LEU A 8 0.65 5.47 -7.69
N PRO A 9 1.27 4.96 -8.77
CA PRO A 9 2.71 5.10 -8.97
C PRO A 9 3.17 6.56 -9.05
N PHE A 10 2.37 7.41 -9.71
CA PHE A 10 2.64 8.84 -9.84
C PHE A 10 2.52 9.57 -8.49
N GLU A 11 1.45 9.30 -7.74
CA GLU A 11 1.23 9.90 -6.42
C GLU A 11 2.29 9.45 -5.40
N LEU A 12 2.67 8.17 -5.42
CA LEU A 12 3.77 7.65 -4.59
C LEU A 12 5.10 8.33 -4.92
N GLN A 13 5.44 8.43 -6.20
CA GLN A 13 6.66 9.11 -6.63
C GLN A 13 6.69 10.56 -6.16
N ARG A 14 5.57 11.28 -6.32
CA ARG A 14 5.42 12.65 -5.82
C ARG A 14 5.61 12.73 -4.30
N ASN A 15 4.98 11.84 -3.54
CA ASN A 15 5.08 11.84 -2.07
C ASN A 15 6.50 11.50 -1.60
N PHE A 16 7.19 10.54 -2.23
CA PHE A 16 8.57 10.23 -1.89
C PHE A 16 9.54 11.37 -2.20
N ASN A 17 9.32 12.10 -3.29
CA ASN A 17 10.11 13.30 -3.59
C ASN A 17 9.88 14.37 -2.52
N LEU A 18 8.63 14.62 -2.12
CA LEU A 18 8.31 15.55 -1.03
C LEU A 18 8.91 15.13 0.31
N MET A 19 8.88 13.83 0.65
CA MET A 19 9.53 13.31 1.85
C MET A 19 11.04 13.54 1.83
N ARG A 20 11.69 13.31 0.67
CA ARG A 20 13.13 13.57 0.49
C ARG A 20 13.47 15.05 0.66
N ASP A 21 12.62 15.95 0.15
CA ASP A 21 12.80 17.39 0.31
C ASP A 21 12.69 17.81 1.78
N LEU A 22 11.71 17.25 2.51
CA LEU A 22 11.56 17.47 3.96
C LEU A 22 12.78 16.94 4.74
N ASP A 23 13.30 15.77 4.35
CA ASP A 23 14.50 15.19 4.93
C ASP A 23 15.72 16.07 4.71
N GLN A 24 15.95 16.53 3.48
CA GLN A 24 17.07 17.41 3.17
C GLN A 24 17.01 18.70 3.98
N ARG A 25 15.84 19.35 4.03
CA ARG A 25 15.66 20.59 4.82
C ARG A 25 15.86 20.37 6.31
N THR A 26 15.46 19.20 6.82
CA THR A 26 15.66 18.82 8.22
C THR A 26 17.14 18.63 8.52
N GLU A 27 17.88 17.93 7.66
CA GLU A 27 19.33 17.74 7.81
C GLU A 27 20.10 19.06 7.70
N ASP A 28 19.71 19.94 6.78
CA ASP A 28 20.31 21.28 6.67
C ASP A 28 20.15 22.09 7.97
N LEU A 29 18.94 22.07 8.56
CA LEU A 29 18.69 22.74 9.84
C LEU A 29 19.46 22.11 11.00
N LYS A 30 19.56 20.78 11.06
CA LYS A 30 20.39 20.08 12.06
C LYS A 30 21.85 20.50 11.94
N GLY A 31 22.38 20.59 10.71
CA GLY A 31 23.73 21.09 10.46
C GLY A 31 23.94 22.53 10.93
N GLN A 32 22.97 23.41 10.68
CA GLN A 32 23.00 24.80 11.19
C GLN A 32 22.97 24.85 12.72
N ILE A 33 22.11 24.06 13.36
CA ILE A 33 22.01 23.96 14.83
C ILE A 33 23.34 23.49 15.42
N ASP A 34 23.94 22.45 14.85
CA ASP A 34 25.22 21.91 15.31
C ASP A 34 26.35 22.94 15.16
N SER A 35 26.39 23.66 14.04
CA SER A 35 27.37 24.74 13.81
C SER A 35 27.22 25.87 14.85
N LEU A 36 26.00 26.34 15.09
CA LEU A 36 25.72 27.39 16.07
C LEU A 36 26.04 26.93 17.50
N ALA A 37 25.71 25.68 17.84
CA ALA A 37 26.02 25.10 19.15
C ALA A 37 27.54 24.99 19.37
N LYS A 38 28.30 24.60 18.33
CA LYS A 38 29.77 24.58 18.36
C LYS A 38 30.35 25.98 18.53
N GLU A 39 29.85 26.97 17.79
CA GLU A 39 30.28 28.37 17.93
C GLU A 39 30.06 28.89 19.35
N TYR A 40 28.86 28.66 19.89
CA TYR A 40 28.52 29.04 21.26
C TYR A 40 29.46 28.42 22.29
N THR A 41 29.71 27.11 22.17
CA THR A 41 30.54 26.37 23.12
C THR A 41 32.01 26.78 23.03
N ALA A 42 32.54 26.96 21.82
CA ALA A 42 33.92 27.36 21.59
C ALA A 42 34.22 28.78 22.09
N ASN A 43 33.26 29.69 21.95
CA ASN A 43 33.44 31.11 22.27
C ASN A 43 32.68 31.55 23.53
N ALA A 44 32.20 30.62 24.35
CA ALA A 44 31.32 30.92 25.49
C ALA A 44 31.90 31.94 26.49
N ARG A 45 33.23 32.04 26.60
CA ARG A 45 33.93 32.98 27.50
C ARG A 45 34.19 34.34 26.87
N THR A 46 34.21 34.44 25.54
CA THR A 46 34.56 35.65 24.78
C THR A 46 33.33 36.36 24.24
N LEU A 47 32.22 35.65 24.01
CA LEU A 47 30.96 36.22 23.55
C LEU A 47 30.32 37.12 24.63
N SER A 48 29.80 38.26 24.19
CA SER A 48 28.96 39.12 25.02
C SER A 48 27.61 38.46 25.34
N SER A 49 26.91 38.95 26.36
CA SER A 49 25.57 38.46 26.71
C SER A 49 24.57 38.60 25.55
N GLU A 50 24.68 39.67 24.76
CA GLU A 50 23.83 39.92 23.60
C GLU A 50 24.12 38.92 22.47
N GLN A 51 25.39 38.63 22.19
CA GLN A 51 25.78 37.62 21.19
C GLN A 51 25.33 36.22 21.59
N LYS A 52 25.51 35.86 22.86
CA LYS A 52 25.00 34.59 23.42
C LYS A 52 23.50 34.45 23.23
N LEU A 53 22.74 35.49 23.59
CA LEU A 53 21.30 35.50 23.43
C LEU A 53 20.90 35.38 21.95
N SER A 54 21.61 36.06 21.05
CA SER A 54 21.38 35.97 19.61
C SER A 54 21.58 34.55 19.07
N ILE A 55 22.69 33.89 19.43
CA ILE A 55 22.95 32.50 19.00
C ILE A 55 21.88 31.55 19.55
N LEU A 56 21.53 31.67 20.84
CA LEU A 56 20.48 30.83 21.44
C LEU A 56 19.12 31.02 20.77
N LYS A 57 18.76 32.25 20.40
CA LYS A 57 17.53 32.54 19.64
C LYS A 57 17.56 31.88 18.26
N GLN A 58 18.68 31.95 17.55
CA GLN A 58 18.83 31.31 16.23
C GLN A 58 18.72 29.79 16.34
N ILE A 59 19.37 29.17 17.32
CA ILE A 59 19.24 27.73 17.61
C ILE A 59 17.78 27.37 17.88
N GLN A 60 17.10 28.13 18.73
CA GLN A 60 15.69 27.87 19.05
C GLN A 60 14.81 27.95 17.80
N GLN A 61 14.99 28.97 16.96
CA GLN A 61 14.23 29.14 15.72
C GLN A 61 14.47 27.99 14.74
N SER A 62 15.73 27.61 14.52
CA SER A 62 16.08 26.48 13.65
C SER A 62 15.53 25.16 14.20
N TYR A 63 15.55 24.97 15.52
CA TYR A 63 14.98 23.78 16.15
C TYR A 63 13.46 23.71 16.01
N SER A 64 12.75 24.83 16.23
CA SER A 64 11.30 24.91 16.01
C SER A 64 10.94 24.54 14.57
N LYS A 65 11.66 25.07 13.59
CA LYS A 65 11.42 24.77 12.18
C LYS A 65 11.79 23.33 11.80
N CYS A 66 12.86 22.79 12.40
CA CYS A 66 13.24 21.40 12.25
C CYS A 66 12.13 20.46 12.77
N LYS A 67 11.49 20.83 13.88
CA LYS A 67 10.35 20.09 14.43
C LYS A 67 9.15 20.15 13.48
N GLU A 68 8.81 21.34 12.97
CA GLU A 68 7.71 21.51 12.00
C GLU A 68 7.88 20.61 10.76
N PHE A 69 9.08 20.57 10.17
CA PHE A 69 9.36 19.65 9.06
C PHE A 69 9.26 18.17 9.46
N GLY A 70 9.64 17.82 10.69
CA GLY A 70 9.45 16.48 11.23
C GLY A 70 7.97 16.10 11.33
N ASP A 71 7.13 17.01 11.84
CA ASP A 71 5.68 16.80 11.95
C ASP A 71 5.04 16.68 10.56
N ASP A 72 5.40 17.54 9.61
CA ASP A 72 4.97 17.46 8.21
C ASP A 72 5.35 16.13 7.55
N LYS A 73 6.57 15.64 7.82
CA LYS A 73 7.05 14.35 7.31
C LYS A 73 6.22 13.19 7.84
N VAL A 74 5.88 13.20 9.14
CA VAL A 74 5.01 12.17 9.74
C VAL A 74 3.64 12.19 9.09
N GLN A 75 3.04 13.37 8.91
CA GLN A 75 1.73 13.49 8.25
C GLN A 75 1.76 12.98 6.81
N LEU A 76 2.79 13.34 6.04
CA LEU A 76 2.95 12.86 4.66
C LEU A 76 3.13 11.35 4.59
N ALA A 77 3.88 10.76 5.53
CA ALA A 77 4.05 9.31 5.63
C ALA A 77 2.73 8.61 5.96
N MET A 78 1.94 9.14 6.89
CA MET A 78 0.61 8.62 7.22
C MET A 78 -0.32 8.65 6.00
N GLN A 79 -0.41 9.78 5.31
CA GLN A 79 -1.23 9.92 4.10
C GLN A 79 -0.82 8.95 3.00
N THR A 80 0.50 8.78 2.82
CA THR A 80 1.05 7.85 1.82
C THR A 80 0.72 6.40 2.18
N TYR A 81 0.82 6.03 3.46
CA TYR A 81 0.44 4.70 3.93
C TYR A 81 -1.05 4.43 3.72
N GLU A 82 -1.93 5.35 4.13
CA GLU A 82 -3.38 5.22 3.96
C GLU A 82 -3.80 5.11 2.49
N MET A 83 -3.14 5.86 1.61
CA MET A 83 -3.34 5.76 0.16
C MET A 83 -3.02 4.33 -0.32
N VAL A 84 -1.85 3.79 0.04
CA VAL A 84 -1.43 2.44 -0.34
C VAL A 84 -2.38 1.38 0.22
N ASP A 85 -2.77 1.48 1.50
CA ASP A 85 -3.71 0.55 2.14
C ASP A 85 -5.05 0.49 1.39
N LYS A 86 -5.59 1.65 0.99
CA LYS A 86 -6.82 1.71 0.16
C LYS A 86 -6.67 0.97 -1.16
N HIS A 87 -5.50 1.05 -1.80
CA HIS A 87 -5.25 0.31 -3.04
C HIS A 87 -5.14 -1.20 -2.81
N ILE A 88 -4.47 -1.63 -1.73
CA ILE A 88 -4.37 -3.05 -1.36
C ILE A 88 -5.78 -3.64 -1.15
N ARG A 89 -6.62 -3.01 -0.31
CA ARG A 89 -7.99 -3.48 -0.05
C ARG A 89 -8.86 -3.57 -1.31
N ARG A 90 -8.65 -2.63 -2.24
CA ARG A 90 -9.36 -2.64 -3.51
C ARG A 90 -8.93 -3.82 -4.37
N LEU A 91 -7.63 -4.07 -4.48
CA LEU A 91 -7.10 -5.24 -5.20
C LEU A 91 -7.60 -6.54 -4.59
N ASP A 92 -7.64 -6.65 -3.26
CA ASP A 92 -8.19 -7.83 -2.56
C ASP A 92 -9.67 -8.05 -2.90
N THR A 93 -10.46 -6.97 -2.98
CA THR A 93 -11.89 -7.03 -3.35
C THR A 93 -12.06 -7.45 -4.80
N ASP A 94 -11.28 -6.86 -5.71
CA ASP A 94 -11.32 -7.18 -7.13
C ASP A 94 -10.89 -8.65 -7.38
N LEU A 95 -9.90 -9.14 -6.64
CA LEU A 95 -9.46 -10.53 -6.68
C LEU A 95 -10.56 -11.49 -6.18
N ALA A 96 -11.17 -11.20 -5.03
CA ALA A 96 -12.25 -12.04 -4.48
C ALA A 96 -13.45 -12.12 -5.44
N ARG A 97 -13.79 -11.01 -6.10
CA ARG A 97 -14.83 -10.99 -7.13
C ARG A 97 -14.44 -11.82 -8.35
N PHE A 98 -13.20 -11.70 -8.82
CA PHE A 98 -12.70 -12.48 -9.94
C PHE A 98 -12.72 -14.00 -9.65
N GLU A 99 -12.37 -14.40 -8.43
CA GLU A 99 -12.48 -15.80 -7.99
C GLU A 99 -13.92 -16.32 -7.94
N ALA A 100 -14.88 -15.47 -7.53
CA ALA A 100 -16.30 -15.82 -7.52
C ALA A 100 -16.84 -16.04 -8.95
N ASP A 101 -16.54 -15.10 -9.86
CA ASP A 101 -16.96 -15.18 -11.26
C ASP A 101 -16.37 -16.43 -11.97
N LEU A 102 -15.14 -16.83 -11.61
CA LEU A 102 -14.53 -18.07 -12.12
C LEU A 102 -15.23 -19.33 -11.61
N LYS A 103 -15.63 -19.37 -10.33
CA LYS A 103 -16.37 -20.50 -9.75
C LYS A 103 -17.75 -20.63 -10.38
N GLU A 104 -18.46 -19.53 -10.61
CA GLU A 104 -19.77 -19.52 -11.27
C GLU A 104 -19.70 -20.12 -12.69
N LYS A 105 -18.73 -19.68 -13.49
CA LYS A 105 -18.50 -20.24 -14.84
C LYS A 105 -18.11 -21.72 -14.85
N GLN A 106 -17.35 -22.18 -13.84
CA GLN A 106 -17.05 -23.60 -13.70
C GLN A 106 -18.31 -24.40 -13.36
N ILE A 107 -19.17 -23.91 -12.47
CA ILE A 107 -20.43 -24.57 -12.12
C ILE A 107 -21.34 -24.69 -13.35
N GLU A 108 -21.47 -23.64 -14.16
CA GLU A 108 -22.23 -23.66 -15.42
C GLU A 108 -21.69 -24.70 -16.43
N SER A 109 -20.37 -24.94 -16.44
CA SER A 109 -19.76 -25.96 -17.31
C SER A 109 -19.97 -27.40 -16.83
N THR A 110 -20.13 -27.62 -15.52
CA THR A 110 -20.34 -28.96 -14.94
C THR A 110 -21.78 -29.49 -15.10
N ASP A 111 -22.75 -28.63 -15.41
CA ASP A 111 -24.16 -29.05 -15.56
C ASP A 111 -24.39 -29.89 -16.85
N TYR A 112 -23.47 -29.79 -17.82
CA TYR A 112 -23.41 -30.65 -19.00
C TYR A 112 -22.93 -32.08 -18.68
N ASP A 113 -22.14 -32.27 -17.62
CA ASP A 113 -21.65 -33.58 -17.18
C ASP A 113 -22.75 -34.36 -16.44
N SER A 114 -23.60 -33.69 -15.67
CA SER A 114 -24.75 -34.31 -14.99
C SER A 114 -25.79 -34.86 -15.97
N THR A 115 -26.12 -34.10 -17.02
CA THR A 115 -27.05 -34.55 -18.08
C THR A 115 -26.47 -35.74 -18.86
N SER A 116 -25.18 -35.69 -19.18
CA SER A 116 -24.48 -36.78 -19.86
C SER A 116 -24.40 -38.05 -19.01
N LYS A 117 -24.14 -37.92 -17.70
CA LYS A 117 -24.17 -39.05 -16.75
C LYS A 117 -25.56 -39.68 -16.66
N PHE A 118 -26.62 -38.88 -16.64
CA PHE A 118 -27.99 -39.40 -16.61
C PHE A 118 -28.33 -40.19 -17.88
N ILE A 119 -27.94 -39.68 -19.05
CA ILE A 119 -28.12 -40.38 -20.34
C ILE A 119 -27.31 -41.69 -20.37
N ILE A 120 -26.05 -41.68 -19.94
CA ILE A 120 -25.20 -42.88 -19.88
C ILE A 120 -25.79 -43.93 -18.95
N LEU A 121 -26.29 -43.52 -17.77
CA LEU A 121 -26.92 -44.42 -16.81
C LEU A 121 -28.18 -45.07 -17.42
N HIS A 122 -29.01 -44.26 -18.07
CA HIS A 122 -30.24 -44.74 -18.72
C HIS A 122 -29.92 -45.74 -19.84
N ILE A 123 -28.90 -45.46 -20.67
CA ILE A 123 -28.42 -46.37 -21.72
C ILE A 123 -27.88 -47.68 -21.12
N ALA A 124 -27.15 -47.61 -20.00
CA ALA A 124 -26.63 -48.79 -19.32
C ALA A 124 -27.75 -49.69 -18.77
N GLU A 125 -28.80 -49.09 -18.19
CA GLU A 125 -29.98 -49.81 -17.71
C GLU A 125 -30.75 -50.47 -18.87
N THR A 126 -30.92 -49.78 -20.00
CA THR A 126 -31.58 -50.37 -21.17
C THR A 126 -30.78 -51.54 -21.73
N LYS A 127 -29.45 -51.41 -21.83
CA LYS A 127 -28.58 -52.52 -22.26
C LYS A 127 -28.67 -53.73 -21.33
N LYS A 128 -28.74 -53.50 -20.01
CA LYS A 128 -28.88 -54.57 -19.01
C LYS A 128 -30.20 -55.34 -19.19
N LEU A 129 -31.29 -54.63 -19.45
CA LEU A 129 -32.60 -55.24 -19.71
C LEU A 129 -32.60 -56.07 -21.01
N ILE A 130 -31.96 -55.57 -22.07
CA ILE A 130 -31.82 -56.29 -23.34
C ILE A 130 -31.04 -57.59 -23.14
N LEU A 131 -29.92 -57.56 -22.42
CA LEU A 131 -29.15 -58.77 -22.11
C LEU A 131 -29.94 -59.78 -21.29
N GLN A 132 -30.74 -59.34 -20.32
CA GLN A 132 -31.60 -60.24 -19.55
C GLN A 132 -32.64 -60.93 -20.44
N ILE A 133 -33.25 -60.20 -21.37
CA ILE A 133 -34.21 -60.77 -22.32
C ILE A 133 -33.52 -61.79 -23.25
N GLN A 134 -32.30 -61.52 -23.70
CA GLN A 134 -31.53 -62.44 -24.56
C GLN A 134 -31.14 -63.75 -23.87
N VAL A 135 -31.04 -63.79 -22.54
CA VAL A 135 -30.71 -65.02 -21.78
C VAL A 135 -31.96 -65.87 -21.50
N LEU A 136 -33.15 -65.28 -21.63
CA LEU A 136 -34.44 -65.93 -21.35
C LEU A 136 -35.09 -66.59 -22.58
N VAL A 137 -34.52 -66.40 -23.78
CA VAL A 137 -34.94 -67.02 -25.05
C VAL A 137 -33.89 -68.02 -25.50
#